data_AF-A0A9X0CX46-F1
#
_entry.id   AF-A0A9X0CX46-F1
#
_cell.length_a   1.000
_cell.length_b   1.000
_cell.length_c   1.000
_cell.angle_alpha   90.00
_cell.angle_beta   90.00
_cell.angle_gamma   90.00
#
_symmetry.space_group_name_H-M   'P 1'
#
loop_
_entity.id
_entity.type
_entity.pdbx_description
1 polymer ?
#
loop_
_entity_poly.entity_id
_entity_poly.type
_entity_poly.pdbx_seq_one_letter_code
_entity_poly.pdbx_strand_id
1 'polypeptide(L)'
;MIGPDAGECDIDGNKIFENTREGIYALQNTTKIVIRNNDIHHNRPFGLSLDLNSQLVISNNKIFENGFWGILAKTRTSAHIVGNVLSGNKCGGIYIGVNFSGRLHLESNIVRDHSGPWIDYKKFNVSLPIDSQFCDFSPTASFYIPPGEKNELYSNPPILDGNKEFNNKEGTYHPREVARRLYSGCTYCRRSSDNGRLVKCPLCHIASYCCKKCQRKHRPKHETLCFALKSRYSLTVDTVSLLKGTGKGRDSGHFIFTSKPIGKGPKLKRHSGQKFIVKIQTGDLNSHPLQMLTVYNQSRDVYCEIQSPQIFNVIMECGVLGDILDDKFTSKKCFFWAKFVESGEKLTFFLDHLAPYQEW
;
A
#
# COMPACT_ATOMS: atom_id res chain seq x y z
N MET A 1 -13.47 -12.84 8.97
CA MET A 1 -12.48 -13.91 8.74
C MET A 1 -13.24 -15.17 8.36
N ILE A 2 -12.75 -15.91 7.38
CA ILE A 2 -13.30 -17.19 6.93
C ILE A 2 -12.20 -18.23 7.14
N GLY A 3 -12.45 -19.15 8.07
CA GLY A 3 -11.51 -20.20 8.47
C GLY A 3 -10.71 -19.89 9.74
N PRO A 4 -9.82 -20.80 10.17
CA PRO A 4 -9.51 -22.08 9.51
C PRO A 4 -10.70 -23.06 9.50
N ASP A 5 -10.71 -23.95 8.51
CA ASP A 5 -11.66 -25.07 8.35
C ASP A 5 -13.13 -24.65 8.22
N ALA A 6 -13.38 -23.53 7.54
CA ALA A 6 -14.74 -23.14 7.20
C ALA A 6 -15.38 -24.16 6.24
N GLY A 7 -16.65 -24.46 6.46
CA GLY A 7 -17.50 -25.13 5.48
C GLY A 7 -17.82 -24.23 4.29
N GLU A 8 -18.67 -24.70 3.38
CA GLU A 8 -19.07 -23.92 2.21
C GLU A 8 -19.62 -22.56 2.63
N CYS A 9 -19.09 -21.49 2.03
CA CYS A 9 -19.52 -20.12 2.30
C CYS A 9 -19.82 -19.39 0.99
N ASP A 10 -20.97 -18.72 0.93
CA ASP A 10 -21.35 -17.79 -0.14
C ASP A 10 -21.55 -16.39 0.43
N ILE A 11 -20.72 -15.44 -0.01
CA ILE A 11 -20.75 -14.04 0.40
C ILE A 11 -21.22 -13.23 -0.80
N ASP A 12 -22.50 -12.90 -0.82
CA ASP A 12 -23.19 -12.26 -1.95
C ASP A 12 -23.80 -10.90 -1.58
N GLY A 13 -23.56 -9.87 -2.39
CA GLY A 13 -24.29 -8.60 -2.32
C GLY A 13 -23.98 -7.68 -1.13
N ASN A 14 -22.83 -7.84 -0.47
CA ASN A 14 -22.47 -7.09 0.74
C ASN A 14 -21.71 -5.80 0.46
N LYS A 15 -21.68 -4.92 1.46
CA LYS A 15 -20.79 -3.73 1.51
C LYS A 15 -19.83 -3.88 2.68
N ILE A 16 -18.56 -4.10 2.38
CA ILE A 16 -17.53 -4.43 3.38
C ILE A 16 -16.46 -3.34 3.33
N PHE A 17 -16.53 -2.41 4.28
CA PHE A 17 -15.71 -1.21 4.20
C PHE A 17 -15.34 -0.59 5.55
N GLU A 18 -14.31 0.27 5.52
CA GLU A 18 -13.80 1.01 6.68
C GLU A 18 -13.32 0.12 7.84
N ASN A 19 -12.94 -1.14 7.54
CA ASN A 19 -12.33 -2.01 8.53
C ASN A 19 -10.90 -1.56 8.84
N THR A 20 -10.50 -1.73 10.11
CA THR A 20 -9.13 -1.48 10.58
C THR A 20 -8.14 -2.57 10.13
N ARG A 21 -8.67 -3.67 9.61
CA ARG A 21 -7.98 -4.82 9.00
C ARG A 21 -8.50 -5.04 7.57
N GLU A 22 -8.24 -6.19 6.99
CA GLU A 22 -8.71 -6.61 5.67
C GLU A 22 -10.24 -6.52 5.57
N GLY A 23 -10.77 -6.33 4.36
CA GLY A 23 -12.21 -6.46 4.13
C GLY A 23 -12.68 -7.89 4.40
N ILE A 24 -12.08 -8.86 3.70
CA ILE A 24 -12.25 -10.29 3.95
C ILE A 24 -10.88 -10.95 4.04
N TYR A 25 -10.68 -11.75 5.09
CA TYR A 25 -9.53 -12.63 5.22
C TYR A 25 -9.99 -14.07 5.15
N ALA A 26 -9.57 -14.79 4.11
CA ALA A 26 -9.83 -16.21 3.90
C ALA A 26 -8.55 -17.00 4.19
N LEU A 27 -8.62 -17.91 5.16
CA LEU A 27 -7.48 -18.60 5.73
C LEU A 27 -7.79 -20.09 5.86
N GLN A 28 -6.97 -20.97 5.28
CA GLN A 28 -7.05 -22.42 5.49
C GLN A 28 -8.46 -22.99 5.31
N ASN A 29 -8.98 -22.86 4.09
CA ASN A 29 -10.30 -23.37 3.74
C ASN A 29 -10.17 -24.72 3.03
N THR A 30 -10.83 -25.75 3.54
CA THR A 30 -10.88 -27.09 2.94
C THR A 30 -12.04 -27.24 1.94
N THR A 31 -12.96 -26.28 1.94
CA THR A 31 -14.11 -26.22 1.03
C THR A 31 -14.04 -24.97 0.15
N LYS A 32 -14.85 -24.98 -0.93
CA LYS A 32 -14.91 -23.87 -1.89
C LYS A 32 -15.62 -22.66 -1.26
N ILE A 33 -14.95 -21.51 -1.28
CA ILE A 33 -15.52 -20.23 -0.84
C ILE A 33 -15.94 -19.39 -2.05
N VAL A 34 -17.15 -18.84 -2.04
CA VAL A 34 -17.66 -17.97 -3.11
C VAL A 34 -17.84 -16.55 -2.56
N ILE A 35 -17.22 -15.57 -3.23
CA ILE A 35 -17.32 -14.15 -2.90
C ILE A 35 -17.79 -13.43 -4.15
N ARG A 36 -19.03 -12.95 -4.17
CA ARG A 36 -19.64 -12.35 -5.37
C ARG A 36 -20.49 -11.12 -5.15
N ASN A 37 -20.52 -10.24 -6.16
CA ASN A 37 -21.37 -9.04 -6.17
C ASN A 37 -21.19 -8.08 -4.96
N ASN A 38 -20.03 -8.10 -4.30
CA ASN A 38 -19.77 -7.27 -3.12
C ASN A 38 -19.09 -5.95 -3.50
N ASP A 39 -19.35 -4.90 -2.72
CA ASP A 39 -18.56 -3.66 -2.69
C ASP A 39 -17.56 -3.73 -1.52
N ILE A 40 -16.27 -3.91 -1.80
CA ILE A 40 -15.21 -4.10 -0.78
C ILE A 40 -14.20 -2.95 -0.86
N HIS A 41 -14.26 -2.02 0.09
CA HIS A 41 -13.54 -0.76 -0.08
C HIS A 41 -13.09 -0.07 1.19
N HIS A 42 -12.11 0.83 1.10
CA HIS A 42 -11.66 1.65 2.24
C HIS A 42 -11.21 0.83 3.47
N ASN A 43 -10.90 -0.45 3.30
CA ASN A 43 -10.28 -1.28 4.33
C ASN A 43 -8.80 -0.88 4.47
N ARG A 44 -8.25 -1.03 5.68
CA ARG A 44 -6.95 -0.41 5.99
C ARG A 44 -5.78 -1.03 5.20
N PRO A 45 -5.59 -2.36 5.14
CA PRO A 45 -4.60 -2.96 4.27
C PRO A 45 -5.26 -3.44 2.97
N PHE A 46 -5.75 -4.67 2.93
CA PHE A 46 -6.24 -5.32 1.71
C PHE A 46 -7.78 -5.29 1.61
N GLY A 47 -8.31 -5.31 0.39
CA GLY A 47 -9.72 -5.62 0.17
C GLY A 47 -10.01 -7.08 0.51
N LEU A 48 -9.30 -7.99 -0.17
CA LEU A 48 -9.31 -9.43 0.07
C LEU A 48 -7.89 -9.89 0.40
N SER A 49 -7.75 -10.72 1.44
CA SER A 49 -6.51 -11.44 1.76
C SER A 49 -6.81 -12.94 1.74
N LEU A 50 -6.08 -13.67 0.91
CA LEU A 50 -6.27 -15.09 0.63
C LEU A 50 -4.97 -15.82 0.99
N ASP A 51 -5.06 -16.76 1.92
CA ASP A 51 -3.89 -17.36 2.55
C ASP A 51 -4.12 -18.82 2.91
N LEU A 52 -3.02 -19.55 3.06
CA LEU A 52 -2.91 -20.96 3.45
C LEU A 52 -3.95 -21.88 2.78
N ASN A 53 -3.60 -22.55 1.69
CA ASN A 53 -4.41 -23.64 1.11
C ASN A 53 -5.87 -23.25 0.73
N SER A 54 -6.17 -21.97 0.55
CA SER A 54 -7.55 -21.53 0.31
C SER A 54 -7.98 -21.76 -1.15
N GLN A 55 -9.22 -22.20 -1.36
CA GLN A 55 -9.84 -22.37 -2.67
C GLN A 55 -11.05 -21.46 -2.85
N LEU A 56 -11.01 -20.53 -3.81
CA LEU A 56 -12.05 -19.50 -3.95
C LEU A 56 -12.55 -19.27 -5.37
N VAL A 57 -13.80 -18.82 -5.47
CA VAL A 57 -14.33 -18.10 -6.64
C VAL A 57 -14.67 -16.69 -6.22
N ILE A 58 -14.05 -15.71 -6.87
CA ILE A 58 -14.22 -14.29 -6.60
C ILE A 58 -14.78 -13.66 -7.86
N SER A 59 -16.08 -13.32 -7.87
CA SER A 59 -16.74 -12.89 -9.10
C SER A 59 -17.58 -11.62 -8.98
N ASN A 60 -17.51 -10.76 -10.00
CA ASN A 60 -18.37 -9.57 -10.10
C ASN A 60 -18.33 -8.60 -8.89
N ASN A 61 -17.23 -8.59 -8.13
CA ASN A 61 -17.05 -7.68 -7.00
C ASN A 61 -16.48 -6.34 -7.46
N LYS A 62 -16.77 -5.27 -6.71
CA LYS A 62 -16.13 -3.96 -6.82
C LYS A 62 -15.16 -3.78 -5.65
N ILE A 63 -13.86 -3.80 -5.92
CA ILE A 63 -12.82 -3.75 -4.89
C ILE A 63 -11.97 -2.49 -5.06
N PHE A 64 -12.16 -1.50 -4.21
CA PHE A 64 -11.61 -0.16 -4.47
C PHE A 64 -11.16 0.61 -3.23
N GLU A 65 -10.23 1.55 -3.41
CA GLU A 65 -9.79 2.47 -2.34
C GLU A 65 -9.32 1.77 -1.04
N ASN A 66 -8.85 0.52 -1.12
CA ASN A 66 -8.21 -0.15 0.01
C ASN A 66 -6.77 0.36 0.17
N GLY A 67 -6.28 0.38 1.41
CA GLY A 67 -5.04 1.08 1.75
C GLY A 67 -3.76 0.44 1.22
N PHE A 68 -3.79 -0.81 0.76
CA PHE A 68 -2.71 -1.47 0.01
C PHE A 68 -3.23 -1.99 -1.33
N TRP A 69 -3.26 -3.32 -1.50
CA TRP A 69 -3.70 -3.99 -2.71
C TRP A 69 -5.19 -4.34 -2.64
N GLY A 70 -5.85 -4.45 -3.79
CA GLY A 70 -7.23 -4.91 -3.85
C GLY A 70 -7.34 -6.35 -3.38
N ILE A 71 -6.49 -7.24 -3.91
CA ILE A 71 -6.43 -8.65 -3.56
C ILE A 71 -4.97 -9.03 -3.25
N LEU A 72 -4.77 -9.71 -2.11
CA LEU A 72 -3.55 -10.43 -1.77
C LEU A 72 -3.82 -11.93 -1.85
N ALA A 73 -2.99 -12.67 -2.57
CA ALA A 73 -3.01 -14.13 -2.59
C ALA A 73 -1.62 -14.71 -2.32
N LYS A 74 -1.53 -15.66 -1.38
CA LYS A 74 -0.28 -16.32 -1.03
C LYS A 74 -0.51 -17.71 -0.43
N THR A 75 0.58 -18.45 -0.26
CA THR A 75 0.67 -19.69 0.51
C THR A 75 -0.28 -20.80 0.05
N ARG A 76 -0.07 -21.30 -1.18
CA ARG A 76 -0.87 -22.36 -1.81
C ARG A 76 -2.35 -22.00 -1.98
N THR A 77 -2.63 -20.73 -2.27
CA THR A 77 -3.99 -20.29 -2.60
C THR A 77 -4.29 -20.52 -4.07
N SER A 78 -5.46 -21.09 -4.35
CA SER A 78 -6.01 -21.23 -5.69
C SER A 78 -7.34 -20.48 -5.81
N ALA A 79 -7.50 -19.66 -6.85
CA ALA A 79 -8.73 -18.90 -7.03
C ALA A 79 -9.04 -18.62 -8.50
N HIS A 80 -10.34 -18.63 -8.83
CA HIS A 80 -10.87 -18.07 -10.07
C HIS A 80 -11.40 -16.67 -9.77
N ILE A 81 -10.72 -15.66 -10.29
CA ILE A 81 -11.00 -14.24 -10.10
C ILE A 81 -11.60 -13.74 -11.40
N VAL A 82 -12.92 -13.59 -11.48
CA VAL A 82 -13.63 -13.36 -12.76
C VAL A 82 -14.57 -12.17 -12.73
N GLY A 83 -14.49 -11.30 -13.75
CA GLY A 83 -15.46 -10.20 -13.94
C GLY A 83 -15.44 -9.14 -12.83
N ASN A 84 -14.38 -9.05 -12.02
CA ASN A 84 -14.29 -8.07 -10.95
C ASN A 84 -13.83 -6.70 -11.48
N VAL A 85 -14.20 -5.64 -10.78
CA VAL A 85 -13.71 -4.28 -11.01
C VAL A 85 -12.84 -3.85 -9.83
N LEU A 86 -11.53 -3.75 -10.07
CA LEU A 86 -10.56 -3.28 -9.10
C LEU A 86 -10.16 -1.84 -9.46
N SER A 87 -10.21 -0.91 -8.50
CA SER A 87 -9.78 0.47 -8.80
C SER A 87 -9.28 1.28 -7.62
N GLY A 88 -8.30 2.16 -7.84
CA GLY A 88 -7.88 3.16 -6.84
C GLY A 88 -7.31 2.59 -5.54
N ASN A 89 -6.90 1.31 -5.50
CA ASN A 89 -6.19 0.76 -4.35
C ASN A 89 -4.75 1.33 -4.32
N LYS A 90 -4.21 1.60 -3.13
CA LYS A 90 -3.04 2.50 -2.97
C LYS A 90 -1.70 1.88 -3.36
N CYS A 91 -1.60 0.56 -3.42
CA CYS A 91 -0.42 -0.15 -3.93
C CYS A 91 -0.66 -0.68 -5.34
N GLY A 92 -1.75 -1.39 -5.57
CA GLY A 92 -2.00 -2.01 -6.87
C GLY A 92 -3.26 -2.85 -6.89
N GLY A 93 -3.50 -3.56 -7.99
CA GLY A 93 -4.69 -4.39 -8.15
C GLY A 93 -4.59 -5.68 -7.36
N ILE A 94 -3.76 -6.59 -7.85
CA ILE A 94 -3.62 -7.94 -7.32
C ILE A 94 -2.14 -8.17 -7.02
N TYR A 95 -1.82 -8.53 -5.78
CA TYR A 95 -0.49 -8.97 -5.38
C TYR A 95 -0.49 -10.48 -5.11
N ILE A 96 0.40 -11.18 -5.81
CA ILE A 96 0.65 -12.61 -5.59
C ILE A 96 1.98 -12.71 -4.85
N GLY A 97 1.91 -12.99 -3.55
CA GLY A 97 3.08 -13.27 -2.74
C GLY A 97 3.70 -14.62 -3.10
N VAL A 98 4.52 -15.16 -2.19
CA VAL A 98 4.98 -16.57 -2.31
C VAL A 98 3.74 -17.46 -2.27
N ASN A 99 3.38 -18.09 -3.40
CA ASN A 99 2.13 -18.85 -3.53
C ASN A 99 2.36 -20.33 -3.84
N PHE A 100 3.60 -20.75 -4.04
CA PHE A 100 3.99 -22.15 -4.27
C PHE A 100 3.12 -22.81 -5.35
N SER A 101 2.57 -24.00 -5.08
CA SER A 101 1.71 -24.75 -6.01
C SER A 101 0.30 -24.17 -6.21
N GLY A 102 -0.06 -23.07 -5.54
CA GLY A 102 -1.32 -22.36 -5.76
C GLY A 102 -1.48 -21.85 -7.20
N ARG A 103 -2.73 -21.73 -7.67
CA ARG A 103 -3.06 -21.33 -9.05
C ARG A 103 -4.13 -20.25 -9.08
N LEU A 104 -3.80 -19.09 -9.63
CA LEU A 104 -4.76 -18.02 -9.85
C LEU A 104 -5.13 -17.93 -11.33
N HIS A 105 -6.42 -18.00 -11.61
CA HIS A 105 -6.98 -17.74 -12.93
C HIS A 105 -7.72 -16.41 -12.89
N LEU A 106 -7.21 -15.42 -13.60
CA LEU A 106 -7.79 -14.08 -13.68
C LEU A 106 -8.47 -13.97 -15.04
N GLU A 107 -9.77 -13.77 -15.03
CA GLU A 107 -10.59 -13.76 -16.25
C GLU A 107 -11.46 -12.51 -16.32
N SER A 108 -11.42 -11.77 -17.43
CA SER A 108 -12.35 -10.67 -17.73
C SER A 108 -12.47 -9.61 -16.63
N ASN A 109 -11.43 -9.38 -15.82
CA ASN A 109 -11.43 -8.35 -14.80
C ASN A 109 -11.08 -6.98 -15.40
N ILE A 110 -11.58 -5.91 -14.78
CA ILE A 110 -11.21 -4.52 -15.10
C ILE A 110 -10.40 -3.97 -13.93
N VAL A 111 -9.11 -3.67 -14.15
CA VAL A 111 -8.21 -3.18 -13.11
C VAL A 111 -7.67 -1.81 -13.49
N ARG A 112 -7.97 -0.76 -12.72
CA ARG A 112 -7.68 0.61 -13.18
C ARG A 112 -7.45 1.68 -12.12
N ASP A 113 -6.69 2.70 -12.50
CA ASP A 113 -6.46 3.90 -11.71
C ASP A 113 -5.78 3.62 -10.35
N HIS A 114 -4.90 2.61 -10.29
CA HIS A 114 -4.11 2.30 -9.09
C HIS A 114 -2.81 3.14 -9.06
N SER A 115 -2.27 3.42 -7.86
CA SER A 115 -1.00 4.14 -7.74
C SER A 115 0.24 3.31 -8.10
N GLY A 116 0.07 1.99 -8.22
CA GLY A 116 1.06 1.04 -8.75
C GLY A 116 0.38 0.04 -9.69
N PRO A 117 0.99 -1.13 -9.92
CA PRO A 117 0.63 -1.99 -11.04
C PRO A 117 -0.74 -2.65 -10.87
N TRP A 118 -1.32 -3.09 -11.99
CA TRP A 118 -2.59 -3.82 -12.00
C TRP A 118 -2.43 -5.22 -11.39
N ILE A 119 -1.28 -5.85 -11.63
CA ILE A 119 -0.87 -7.12 -11.03
C ILE A 119 0.62 -7.08 -10.73
N ASP A 120 1.02 -7.70 -9.64
CA ASP A 120 2.42 -7.98 -9.34
C ASP A 120 2.57 -9.37 -8.72
N TYR A 121 3.65 -10.07 -9.07
CA TYR A 121 3.96 -11.40 -8.58
C TYR A 121 5.47 -11.65 -8.61
N LYS A 122 5.98 -12.33 -7.58
CA LYS A 122 7.41 -12.62 -7.49
C LYS A 122 7.86 -13.58 -8.59
N LYS A 123 8.72 -13.10 -9.48
CA LYS A 123 9.52 -13.92 -10.39
C LYS A 123 10.82 -14.26 -9.67
N PHE A 124 10.88 -15.42 -9.04
CA PHE A 124 12.13 -15.88 -8.43
C PHE A 124 13.11 -16.24 -9.54
N ASN A 125 14.06 -15.36 -9.81
CA ASN A 125 15.15 -15.61 -10.77
C ASN A 125 16.18 -16.60 -10.22
N VAL A 126 16.17 -16.85 -8.91
CA VAL A 126 16.98 -17.86 -8.23
C VAL A 126 16.08 -18.49 -7.16
N SER A 127 15.92 -19.81 -7.21
CA SER A 127 15.41 -20.57 -6.08
C SER A 127 16.29 -20.29 -4.87
N LEU A 128 15.79 -19.52 -3.90
CA LEU A 128 16.52 -19.30 -2.66
C LEU A 128 16.31 -20.54 -1.79
N PRO A 129 17.35 -21.38 -1.58
CA PRO A 129 17.26 -22.47 -0.63
C PRO A 129 17.08 -21.84 0.74
N ILE A 130 16.00 -22.18 1.44
CA ILE A 130 15.84 -21.71 2.80
C ILE A 130 16.62 -22.68 3.69
N ASP A 131 17.64 -22.17 4.38
CA ASP A 131 18.32 -22.94 5.40
C ASP A 131 17.29 -23.30 6.49
N SER A 132 17.13 -24.61 6.71
CA SER A 132 16.15 -25.25 7.60
C SER A 132 16.13 -24.71 9.03
N GLN A 133 17.18 -24.00 9.47
CA GLN A 133 17.26 -23.33 10.77
C GLN A 133 16.37 -22.08 10.89
N PHE A 134 15.84 -21.55 9.79
CA PHE A 134 14.93 -20.39 9.75
C PHE A 134 13.49 -20.75 9.37
N CYS A 135 13.20 -22.03 9.12
CA CYS A 135 11.87 -22.53 8.78
C CYS A 135 11.11 -22.88 10.06
N ASP A 136 10.28 -21.95 10.54
CA ASP A 136 9.23 -22.32 11.49
C ASP A 136 8.08 -22.95 10.70
N PHE A 137 7.73 -24.20 11.03
CA PHE A 137 6.54 -24.89 10.51
C PHE A 137 5.21 -24.26 11.01
N SER A 138 5.29 -23.12 11.69
CA SER A 138 4.12 -22.34 12.09
C SER A 138 3.57 -21.56 10.89
N PRO A 139 2.26 -21.66 10.60
CA PRO A 139 1.62 -20.85 9.56
C PRO A 139 1.66 -19.34 9.80
N THR A 140 2.11 -18.89 10.98
CA THR A 140 2.30 -17.47 11.33
C THR A 140 3.74 -16.99 11.14
N ALA A 141 4.67 -17.86 10.74
CA ALA A 141 6.07 -17.51 10.55
C ALA A 141 6.28 -16.69 9.28
N SER A 142 7.29 -15.81 9.31
CA SER A 142 7.68 -14.99 8.16
C SER A 142 8.13 -15.83 6.95
N PHE A 143 8.56 -17.08 7.18
CA PHE A 143 9.04 -18.02 6.17
C PHE A 143 8.41 -19.41 6.35
N TYR A 144 7.09 -19.48 6.29
CA TYR A 144 6.35 -20.75 6.30
C TYR A 144 6.38 -21.41 4.90
N ILE A 145 6.84 -22.66 4.85
CA ILE A 145 6.74 -23.53 3.68
C ILE A 145 5.69 -24.61 3.97
N PRO A 146 4.58 -24.68 3.20
CA PRO A 146 3.57 -25.71 3.38
C PRO A 146 4.13 -27.13 3.18
N PRO A 147 3.67 -28.14 3.95
CA PRO A 147 4.08 -29.52 3.76
C PRO A 147 3.86 -30.00 2.31
N GLY A 148 4.86 -30.71 1.78
CA GLY A 148 4.87 -31.20 0.40
C GLY A 148 5.30 -30.17 -0.65
N GLU A 149 5.59 -28.92 -0.28
CA GLU A 149 6.33 -28.00 -1.15
C GLU A 149 7.83 -28.30 -1.16
N LYS A 150 8.50 -27.83 -2.21
CA LYS A 150 9.96 -27.78 -2.25
C LYS A 150 10.47 -26.81 -1.18
N ASN A 151 11.67 -27.05 -0.65
CA ASN A 151 12.32 -26.17 0.33
C ASN A 151 12.89 -24.88 -0.31
N GLU A 152 12.11 -24.24 -1.17
CA GLU A 152 12.47 -23.08 -1.99
C GLU A 152 11.26 -22.12 -2.05
N LEU A 153 11.52 -20.81 -2.03
CA LEU A 153 10.47 -19.82 -2.24
C LEU A 153 10.16 -19.70 -3.74
N TYR A 154 8.92 -19.98 -4.12
CA TYR A 154 8.48 -19.85 -5.51
C TYR A 154 7.00 -19.47 -5.65
N SER A 155 6.65 -18.93 -6.82
CA SER A 155 5.27 -18.65 -7.23
C SER A 155 5.10 -18.99 -8.70
N ASN A 156 3.96 -19.55 -9.05
CA ASN A 156 3.63 -19.78 -10.45
C ASN A 156 2.99 -18.52 -11.06
N PRO A 157 3.30 -18.19 -12.33
CA PRO A 157 2.60 -17.13 -13.04
C PRO A 157 1.08 -17.37 -13.03
N PRO A 158 0.27 -16.31 -12.91
CA PRO A 158 -1.18 -16.43 -13.02
C PRO A 158 -1.58 -16.78 -14.47
N ILE A 159 -2.71 -17.44 -14.61
CA ILE A 159 -3.38 -17.63 -15.90
C ILE A 159 -4.21 -16.38 -16.16
N LEU A 160 -4.02 -15.74 -17.30
CA LEU A 160 -4.66 -14.48 -17.66
C LEU A 160 -5.53 -14.68 -18.90
N ASP A 161 -6.79 -14.30 -18.82
CA ASP A 161 -7.72 -14.33 -19.95
C ASP A 161 -8.63 -13.10 -19.96
N GLY A 162 -8.75 -12.41 -21.09
CA GLY A 162 -9.70 -11.30 -21.28
C GLY A 162 -9.61 -10.09 -20.33
N ASN A 163 -8.61 -9.99 -19.45
CA ASN A 163 -8.49 -8.88 -18.48
C ASN A 163 -8.17 -7.55 -19.18
N LYS A 164 -8.70 -6.45 -18.63
CA LYS A 164 -8.47 -5.09 -19.13
C LYS A 164 -7.85 -4.23 -18.04
N GLU A 165 -6.79 -3.51 -18.39
CA GLU A 165 -6.08 -2.66 -17.45
C GLU A 165 -5.91 -1.22 -17.97
N PHE A 166 -6.05 -0.23 -17.07
CA PHE A 166 -6.02 1.18 -17.43
C PHE A 166 -5.37 2.02 -16.32
N ASN A 167 -4.42 2.90 -16.65
CA ASN A 167 -3.89 3.89 -15.69
C ASN A 167 -3.26 3.30 -14.41
N ASN A 168 -2.58 2.16 -14.50
CA ASN A 168 -1.90 1.50 -13.38
C ASN A 168 -0.37 1.71 -13.41
N LYS A 169 0.07 2.81 -14.02
CA LYS A 169 1.50 3.11 -14.13
C LYS A 169 1.99 3.70 -12.81
N GLU A 170 2.95 3.02 -12.19
CA GLU A 170 3.60 3.49 -10.98
C GLU A 170 4.22 4.88 -11.17
N GLY A 171 4.15 5.71 -10.13
CA GLY A 171 4.70 7.07 -10.17
C GLY A 171 3.86 8.08 -10.96
N THR A 172 2.77 7.67 -11.62
CA THR A 172 1.87 8.59 -12.35
C THR A 172 1.25 9.66 -11.43
N TYR A 173 1.18 9.38 -10.13
CA TYR A 173 0.65 10.30 -9.12
C TYR A 173 1.74 11.07 -8.36
N HIS A 174 3.02 10.98 -8.79
CA HIS A 174 4.17 11.62 -8.17
C HIS A 174 5.00 12.47 -9.16
N PRO A 175 5.25 13.77 -8.90
CA PRO A 175 4.66 14.57 -7.83
C PRO A 175 3.18 14.87 -8.16
N ARG A 176 2.41 15.14 -7.11
CA ARG A 176 0.94 15.08 -7.15
C ARG A 176 0.32 16.09 -8.12
N GLU A 177 0.98 17.23 -8.32
CA GLU A 177 0.52 18.37 -9.11
C GLU A 177 0.38 18.03 -10.61
N VAL A 178 0.95 16.91 -11.05
CA VAL A 178 0.94 16.44 -12.45
C VAL A 178 -0.24 15.50 -12.73
N ALA A 179 -0.91 14.97 -11.70
CA ALA A 179 -1.91 13.93 -11.87
C ALA A 179 -3.32 14.46 -12.12
N ARG A 180 -3.78 14.38 -13.37
CA ARG A 180 -5.18 14.64 -13.74
C ARG A 180 -6.08 13.55 -13.14
N ARG A 181 -7.26 13.94 -12.62
CA ARG A 181 -8.29 12.96 -12.25
C ARG A 181 -8.90 12.34 -13.49
N LEU A 182 -8.70 11.02 -13.64
CA LEU A 182 -9.20 10.23 -14.76
C LEU A 182 -10.64 9.72 -14.52
N TYR A 183 -11.13 9.80 -13.27
CA TYR A 183 -12.47 9.36 -12.89
C TYR A 183 -13.41 10.54 -12.55
N SER A 184 -14.60 10.55 -13.16
CA SER A 184 -15.60 11.64 -13.08
C SER A 184 -16.73 11.42 -12.07
N GLY A 185 -16.74 10.33 -11.31
CA GLY A 185 -17.79 10.02 -10.33
C GLY A 185 -17.53 10.52 -8.90
N CYS A 186 -18.28 9.98 -7.94
CA CYS A 186 -18.05 10.25 -6.52
C CYS A 186 -16.67 9.75 -6.08
N THR A 187 -15.88 10.62 -5.46
CA THR A 187 -14.50 10.34 -5.02
C THR A 187 -14.45 9.23 -3.97
N TYR A 188 -15.47 9.18 -3.11
CA TYR A 188 -15.53 8.21 -2.00
C TYR A 188 -16.15 6.88 -2.46
N CYS A 189 -17.40 6.87 -2.90
CA CYS A 189 -18.11 5.61 -3.17
C CYS A 189 -17.99 5.10 -4.62
N ARG A 190 -17.25 5.81 -5.49
CA ARG A 190 -17.05 5.45 -6.91
C ARG A 190 -18.36 5.17 -7.68
N ARG A 191 -19.48 5.78 -7.27
CA ARG A 191 -20.71 5.83 -8.07
C ARG A 191 -20.57 6.86 -9.18
N SER A 192 -20.97 6.47 -10.39
CA SER A 192 -20.97 7.33 -11.57
C SER A 192 -21.81 8.60 -11.35
N SER A 193 -21.47 9.65 -12.10
CA SER A 193 -22.25 10.89 -12.21
C SER A 193 -23.60 10.69 -12.89
N ASP A 194 -23.81 9.57 -13.59
CA ASP A 194 -25.01 9.36 -14.43
C ASP A 194 -26.32 9.35 -13.61
N ASN A 195 -26.23 9.15 -12.28
CA ASN A 195 -27.36 9.13 -11.36
C ASN A 195 -27.58 10.43 -10.56
N GLY A 196 -26.87 11.53 -10.87
CA GLY A 196 -27.15 12.84 -10.25
C GLY A 196 -25.99 13.84 -10.21
N ARG A 197 -26.32 15.10 -9.86
CA ARG A 197 -25.36 16.21 -9.78
C ARG A 197 -24.33 15.98 -8.67
N LEU A 198 -23.06 15.82 -9.05
CA LEU A 198 -21.96 15.75 -8.09
C LEU A 198 -21.62 17.15 -7.55
N VAL A 199 -21.39 17.25 -6.24
CA VAL A 199 -20.94 18.47 -5.59
C VAL A 199 -19.42 18.44 -5.46
N LYS A 200 -18.74 19.42 -6.06
CA LYS A 200 -17.29 19.58 -5.93
C LYS A 200 -16.92 20.09 -4.53
N CYS A 201 -15.77 19.66 -4.04
CA CYS A 201 -15.16 20.20 -2.83
C CYS A 201 -14.91 21.69 -3.04
N PRO A 202 -15.38 22.57 -2.13
CA PRO A 202 -15.29 24.01 -2.31
C PRO A 202 -13.87 24.57 -2.17
N LEU A 203 -12.93 23.76 -1.68
CA LEU A 203 -11.55 24.18 -1.46
C LEU A 203 -10.63 23.73 -2.61
N CYS A 204 -10.53 22.42 -2.87
CA CYS A 204 -9.62 21.93 -3.90
C CYS A 204 -10.26 21.85 -5.30
N HIS A 205 -11.60 21.87 -5.41
CA HIS A 205 -12.38 21.63 -6.65
C HIS A 205 -12.06 20.33 -7.42
N ILE A 206 -11.16 19.51 -6.90
CA ILE A 206 -10.68 18.26 -7.45
C ILE A 206 -11.57 17.11 -6.97
N ALA A 207 -11.90 17.07 -5.67
CA ALA A 207 -12.83 16.08 -5.12
C ALA A 207 -14.28 16.39 -5.46
N SER A 208 -15.05 15.36 -5.82
CA SER A 208 -16.48 15.43 -6.15
C SER A 208 -17.26 14.37 -5.37
N TYR A 209 -18.47 14.70 -4.93
CA TYR A 209 -19.26 13.83 -4.03
C TYR A 209 -20.73 13.75 -4.47
N CYS A 210 -21.31 12.55 -4.41
CA CYS A 210 -22.74 12.36 -4.68
C CYS A 210 -23.65 12.77 -3.52
N CYS A 211 -23.11 12.90 -2.29
CA CYS A 211 -23.88 13.34 -1.12
C CYS A 211 -22.96 13.85 0.00
N LYS A 212 -23.54 14.61 0.95
CA LYS A 212 -22.84 15.11 2.15
C LYS A 212 -22.24 13.98 3.00
N LYS A 213 -22.86 12.79 3.04
CA LYS A 213 -22.32 11.62 3.75
C LYS A 213 -20.97 11.17 3.17
N CYS A 214 -20.87 11.07 1.84
CA CYS A 214 -19.62 10.74 1.16
C CYS A 214 -18.53 11.79 1.41
N GLN A 215 -18.90 13.07 1.37
CA GLN A 215 -17.97 14.16 1.68
C GLN A 215 -17.45 14.08 3.12
N ARG A 216 -18.33 13.88 4.11
CA ARG A 216 -17.96 13.75 5.52
C ARG A 216 -17.04 12.57 5.77
N LYS A 217 -17.30 11.41 5.16
CA LYS A 217 -16.48 10.22 5.32
C LYS A 217 -15.11 10.33 4.67
N HIS A 218 -15.01 11.01 3.53
CA HIS A 218 -13.72 11.22 2.86
C HIS A 218 -12.87 12.31 3.53
N ARG A 219 -13.50 13.28 4.20
CA ARG A 219 -12.84 14.47 4.78
C ARG A 219 -11.56 14.14 5.58
N PRO A 220 -11.52 13.18 6.52
CA PRO A 220 -10.31 12.96 7.34
C PRO A 220 -9.06 12.59 6.54
N LYS A 221 -9.20 11.79 5.47
CA LYS A 221 -8.08 11.43 4.58
C LYS A 221 -7.82 12.52 3.54
N HIS A 222 -8.89 13.18 3.10
CA HIS A 222 -8.84 14.20 2.09
C HIS A 222 -8.25 15.53 2.57
N GLU A 223 -8.44 15.91 3.83
CA GLU A 223 -8.20 17.26 4.32
C GLU A 223 -6.75 17.70 4.16
N THR A 224 -5.80 16.85 4.53
CA THR A 224 -4.36 17.04 4.29
C THR A 224 -4.09 17.34 2.81
N LEU A 225 -4.63 16.49 1.95
CA LEU A 225 -4.51 16.59 0.51
C LEU A 225 -5.26 17.81 -0.06
N CYS A 226 -6.33 18.24 0.57
CA CYS A 226 -7.15 19.37 0.17
C CYS A 226 -6.44 20.69 0.48
N PHE A 227 -5.81 20.78 1.65
CA PHE A 227 -5.03 21.95 2.07
C PHE A 227 -3.71 22.09 1.31
N ALA A 228 -3.04 20.97 1.02
CA ALA A 228 -1.84 20.95 0.18
C ALA A 228 -2.07 21.69 -1.15
N LEU A 229 -3.21 21.49 -1.79
CA LEU A 229 -3.53 22.11 -3.08
C LEU A 229 -3.79 23.63 -3.00
N LYS A 230 -3.79 24.23 -1.80
CA LYS A 230 -3.96 25.68 -1.56
C LYS A 230 -2.63 26.44 -1.40
N SER A 231 -1.50 25.80 -1.77
CA SER A 231 -0.16 26.43 -1.91
C SER A 231 0.51 26.92 -0.61
N ARG A 232 0.05 26.49 0.58
CA ARG A 232 0.57 26.99 1.89
C ARG A 232 0.54 25.96 3.02
N TYR A 233 0.73 24.67 2.73
CA TYR A 233 0.63 23.61 3.75
C TYR A 233 2.00 23.00 4.07
N SER A 234 2.53 23.33 5.25
CA SER A 234 3.75 22.74 5.79
C SER A 234 3.51 22.15 7.18
N LEU A 235 4.20 21.07 7.50
CA LEU A 235 4.14 20.40 8.80
C LEU A 235 5.51 20.40 9.46
N THR A 236 5.61 20.92 10.68
CA THR A 236 6.81 20.78 11.52
C THR A 236 6.62 19.58 12.44
N VAL A 237 7.62 18.69 12.50
CA VAL A 237 7.60 17.51 13.37
C VAL A 237 8.88 17.41 14.18
N ASP A 238 8.76 16.76 15.33
CA ASP A 238 9.91 16.36 16.14
C ASP A 238 10.59 15.14 15.51
N THR A 239 11.92 15.12 15.51
CA THR A 239 12.70 14.02 14.95
C THR A 239 13.21 13.09 16.05
N VAL A 240 12.94 11.79 15.94
CA VAL A 240 13.58 10.79 16.79
C VAL A 240 14.87 10.34 16.10
N SER A 241 16.02 10.69 16.69
CA SER A 241 17.32 10.28 16.16
C SER A 241 17.56 8.80 16.48
N LEU A 242 17.78 7.98 15.45
CA LEU A 242 18.13 6.56 15.53
C LEU A 242 19.50 6.27 16.19
N LEU A 243 20.14 7.26 16.82
CA LEU A 243 21.52 7.23 17.30
C LEU A 243 21.66 7.18 18.83
N LYS A 244 20.58 7.14 19.62
CA LYS A 244 20.66 7.04 21.08
C LYS A 244 19.94 5.80 21.58
N GLY A 245 20.65 4.67 21.59
CA GLY A 245 20.16 3.41 22.12
C GLY A 245 21.28 2.52 22.65
N THR A 246 21.92 2.91 23.75
CA THR A 246 22.57 1.96 24.65
C THR A 246 21.49 1.35 25.55
N GLY A 247 20.92 0.22 25.16
CA GLY A 247 19.91 -0.47 25.96
C GLY A 247 19.65 -1.87 25.45
N LYS A 248 20.06 -2.88 26.23
CA LYS A 248 19.73 -4.30 26.01
C LYS A 248 18.21 -4.46 26.07
N GLY A 249 17.59 -4.71 24.92
CA GLY A 249 16.18 -5.10 24.77
C GLY A 249 16.08 -6.33 23.89
N ARG A 250 15.29 -7.31 24.34
CA ARG A 250 15.24 -8.70 23.85
C ARG A 250 14.87 -8.84 22.37
N ASP A 251 15.44 -9.89 21.78
CA ASP A 251 15.26 -10.37 20.42
C ASP A 251 13.82 -10.28 19.91
N SER A 252 13.67 -9.58 18.79
CA SER A 252 12.54 -9.70 17.87
C SER A 252 13.01 -9.43 16.45
N GLY A 253 13.87 -10.31 15.92
CA GLY A 253 14.04 -10.58 14.49
C GLY A 253 14.13 -9.39 13.53
N HIS A 254 14.67 -8.24 13.95
CA HIS A 254 14.92 -7.09 13.08
C HIS A 254 16.41 -7.08 12.74
N PHE A 255 16.74 -7.08 11.46
CA PHE A 255 18.09 -6.78 11.00
C PHE A 255 18.46 -5.36 11.43
N ILE A 256 19.21 -5.25 12.54
CA ILE A 256 19.78 -3.99 13.01
C ILE A 256 20.97 -3.69 12.09
N PHE A 257 20.79 -2.79 11.13
CA PHE A 257 21.93 -2.21 10.40
C PHE A 257 22.72 -1.31 11.35
N THR A 258 23.74 -1.88 12.00
CA THR A 258 24.72 -1.20 12.85
C THR A 258 25.79 -0.50 12.00
N SER A 259 25.39 0.41 11.13
CA SER A 259 26.24 1.49 10.62
C SER A 259 25.40 2.43 9.76
N LYS A 260 25.61 3.74 9.91
CA LYS A 260 25.02 4.74 9.03
C LYS A 260 25.50 4.45 7.60
N PRO A 261 24.62 4.11 6.64
CA PRO A 261 25.05 3.99 5.26
C PRO A 261 25.61 5.35 4.82
N ILE A 262 26.86 5.40 4.35
CA ILE A 262 27.44 6.66 3.87
C ILE A 262 26.73 7.01 2.56
N GLY A 263 25.97 8.10 2.57
CA GLY A 263 25.25 8.58 1.41
C GLY A 263 26.13 9.40 0.47
N LYS A 264 25.91 9.27 -0.84
CA LYS A 264 26.59 10.06 -1.88
C LYS A 264 25.76 11.31 -2.19
N GLY A 265 25.85 12.35 -1.36
CA GLY A 265 25.08 13.59 -1.56
C GLY A 265 25.73 14.82 -0.89
N PRO A 266 25.28 16.04 -1.23
CA PRO A 266 25.82 17.26 -0.67
C PRO A 266 25.55 17.33 0.84
N LYS A 267 26.56 17.77 1.61
CA LYS A 267 26.41 17.95 3.05
C LYS A 267 25.50 19.13 3.36
N LEU A 268 24.58 18.94 4.30
CA LEU A 268 23.60 19.98 4.67
C LEU A 268 24.13 20.90 5.77
N LYS A 269 23.88 22.21 5.64
CA LYS A 269 24.13 23.21 6.69
C LYS A 269 22.85 23.40 7.52
N ARG A 270 22.87 22.97 8.79
CA ARG A 270 21.67 22.97 9.66
C ARG A 270 21.09 24.37 9.96
N HIS A 271 21.91 25.41 9.85
CA HIS A 271 21.52 26.79 10.20
C HIS A 271 21.21 27.69 8.99
N SER A 272 21.31 27.19 7.75
CA SER A 272 21.17 28.04 6.56
C SER A 272 19.71 28.38 6.19
N GLY A 273 18.72 27.72 6.80
CA GLY A 273 17.30 27.83 6.43
C GLY A 273 16.98 27.32 5.02
N GLN A 274 17.98 26.75 4.32
CA GLN A 274 17.86 26.30 2.93
C GLN A 274 16.97 25.06 2.84
N LYS A 275 16.10 25.03 1.83
CA LYS A 275 15.30 23.84 1.50
C LYS A 275 16.17 22.74 0.91
N PHE A 276 15.87 21.50 1.23
CA PHE A 276 16.51 20.31 0.66
C PHE A 276 15.49 19.18 0.47
N ILE A 277 15.86 18.17 -0.31
CA ILE A 277 14.99 17.01 -0.57
C ILE A 277 15.23 15.93 0.47
N VAL A 278 14.15 15.38 1.00
CA VAL A 278 14.14 14.14 1.78
C VAL A 278 13.24 13.11 1.12
N LYS A 279 13.60 11.85 1.30
CA LYS A 279 12.74 10.70 1.08
C LYS A 279 12.11 10.32 2.41
N ILE A 280 10.79 10.15 2.39
CA ILE A 280 10.05 9.59 3.52
C ILE A 280 9.37 8.31 3.06
N GLN A 281 9.55 7.24 3.83
CA GLN A 281 9.10 5.89 3.48
C GLN A 281 8.28 5.27 4.61
N THR A 282 7.21 4.56 4.24
CA THR A 282 6.42 3.73 5.16
C THR A 282 7.08 2.37 5.39
N GLY A 283 6.78 1.74 6.52
CA GLY A 283 7.11 0.34 6.75
C GLY A 283 6.33 -0.60 5.82
N ASP A 284 6.88 -1.78 5.59
CA ASP A 284 6.18 -2.85 4.89
C ASP A 284 5.17 -3.54 5.83
N LEU A 285 4.06 -3.99 5.23
CA LEU A 285 2.87 -4.60 5.86
C LEU A 285 2.26 -3.80 7.02
N ASN A 286 2.65 -2.53 7.18
CA ASN A 286 2.13 -1.64 8.19
C ASN A 286 1.19 -0.61 7.56
N SER A 287 -0.11 -0.86 7.67
CA SER A 287 -1.13 0.05 7.13
C SER A 287 -1.59 1.12 8.13
N HIS A 288 -0.95 1.19 9.31
CA HIS A 288 -1.36 2.10 10.37
C HIS A 288 -0.86 3.53 10.10
N PRO A 289 -1.73 4.57 10.15
CA PRO A 289 -1.31 5.96 9.91
C PRO A 289 -0.35 6.53 10.96
N LEU A 290 -0.30 5.92 12.14
CA LEU A 290 0.63 6.24 13.23
C LEU A 290 1.88 5.34 13.23
N GLN A 291 2.22 4.70 12.12
CA GLN A 291 3.50 4.01 12.04
C GLN A 291 4.69 4.98 12.08
N MET A 292 5.86 4.47 12.45
CA MET A 292 7.11 5.20 12.25
C MET A 292 7.41 5.28 10.75
N LEU A 293 7.75 6.49 10.30
CA LEU A 293 8.14 6.78 8.93
C LEU A 293 9.63 7.07 8.91
N THR A 294 10.38 6.37 8.06
CA THR A 294 11.81 6.58 7.91
C THR A 294 12.05 7.80 7.02
N VAL A 295 12.80 8.78 7.52
CA VAL A 295 13.15 10.02 6.81
C VAL A 295 14.64 10.04 6.55
N TYR A 296 15.02 10.25 5.28
CA TYR A 296 16.42 10.47 4.98
C TYR A 296 16.68 11.31 3.73
N ASN A 297 17.84 11.96 3.67
CA ASN A 297 18.34 12.63 2.48
C ASN A 297 19.45 11.82 1.80
N GLN A 298 19.84 12.20 0.58
CA GLN A 298 20.82 11.48 -0.23
C GLN A 298 22.18 11.28 0.47
N SER A 299 22.68 12.29 1.21
CA SER A 299 23.93 12.20 1.98
C SER A 299 23.80 11.41 3.29
N ARG A 300 22.56 11.09 3.70
CA ARG A 300 22.20 10.52 5.00
C ARG A 300 22.52 11.43 6.20
N ASP A 301 22.84 12.71 6.00
CA ASP A 301 22.96 13.69 7.11
C ASP A 301 21.68 13.84 7.93
N VAL A 302 20.54 13.64 7.25
CA VAL A 302 19.25 13.38 7.86
C VAL A 302 18.99 11.88 7.73
N TYR A 303 18.84 11.22 8.87
CA TYR A 303 18.40 9.83 8.99
C TYR A 303 17.71 9.68 10.35
N CYS A 304 16.39 9.73 10.35
CA CYS A 304 15.58 9.74 11.56
C CYS A 304 14.21 9.11 11.30
N GLU A 305 13.44 8.92 12.37
CA GLU A 305 12.05 8.49 12.27
C GLU A 305 11.11 9.59 12.76
N ILE A 306 9.93 9.64 12.14
CA ILE A 306 8.84 10.54 12.51
C ILE A 306 7.52 9.78 12.54
N GLN A 307 6.53 10.33 13.22
CA GLN A 307 5.16 9.80 13.22
C GLN A 307 4.21 10.91 12.76
N SER A 308 3.55 10.73 11.61
CA SER A 308 2.61 11.73 11.09
C SER A 308 1.56 11.08 10.18
N PRO A 309 0.29 11.01 10.63
CA PRO A 309 -0.83 10.56 9.78
C PRO A 309 -0.99 11.40 8.52
N GLN A 310 -0.67 12.69 8.57
CA GLN A 310 -0.73 13.59 7.42
C GLN A 310 0.27 13.17 6.35
N ILE A 311 1.54 12.98 6.73
CA ILE A 311 2.59 12.56 5.80
C ILE A 311 2.30 11.14 5.29
N PHE A 312 1.89 10.22 6.17
CA PHE A 312 1.46 8.88 5.78
C PHE A 312 0.39 8.92 4.69
N ASN A 313 -0.68 9.70 4.88
CA ASN A 313 -1.76 9.80 3.89
C ASN A 313 -1.25 10.36 2.55
N VAL A 314 -0.33 11.33 2.57
CA VAL A 314 0.28 11.85 1.33
C VAL A 314 1.10 10.78 0.62
N ILE A 315 1.91 10.01 1.36
CA ILE A 315 2.69 8.90 0.80
C ILE A 315 1.77 7.82 0.22
N MET A 316 0.70 7.45 0.90
CA MET A 316 -0.21 6.41 0.40
C MET A 316 -0.94 6.84 -0.87
N GLU A 317 -1.28 8.12 -1.00
CA GLU A 317 -2.03 8.63 -2.15
C GLU A 317 -1.14 8.97 -3.36
N CYS A 318 0.07 9.47 -3.10
CA CYS A 318 0.92 10.08 -4.14
C CYS A 318 2.32 9.45 -4.23
N GLY A 319 2.66 8.54 -3.31
CA GLY A 319 3.96 7.89 -3.27
C GLY A 319 4.11 6.83 -4.34
N VAL A 320 5.37 6.45 -4.55
CA VAL A 320 5.85 5.36 -5.39
C VAL A 320 6.04 4.13 -4.51
N LEU A 321 5.87 2.91 -5.03
CA LEU A 321 6.11 1.71 -4.23
C LEU A 321 7.60 1.58 -3.89
N GLY A 322 7.84 1.02 -2.72
CA GLY A 322 9.15 0.49 -2.38
C GLY A 322 9.42 -0.76 -3.20
N ASP A 323 10.63 -0.86 -3.70
CA ASP A 323 11.18 -1.98 -4.44
C ASP A 323 12.52 -2.37 -3.84
N ILE A 324 12.71 -3.67 -3.61
CA ILE A 324 14.01 -4.25 -3.30
C ILE A 324 14.15 -5.47 -4.20
N LEU A 325 15.21 -5.53 -5.01
CA LEU A 325 15.50 -6.67 -5.89
C LEU A 325 14.30 -7.07 -6.78
N ASP A 326 13.65 -6.09 -7.41
CA ASP A 326 12.46 -6.27 -8.27
C ASP A 326 11.20 -6.82 -7.58
N ASP A 327 11.18 -6.88 -6.25
CA ASP A 327 9.99 -7.25 -5.47
C ASP A 327 9.25 -5.99 -5.01
N LYS A 328 7.96 -5.89 -5.36
CA LYS A 328 7.11 -4.77 -4.92
C LYS A 328 6.56 -5.07 -3.54
N PHE A 329 6.83 -4.15 -2.61
CA PHE A 329 6.34 -4.22 -1.24
C PHE A 329 5.01 -3.47 -1.09
N THR A 330 4.44 -3.55 0.11
CA THR A 330 3.36 -2.62 0.50
C THR A 330 3.89 -1.29 1.02
N SER A 331 5.20 -1.21 1.27
CA SER A 331 5.87 0.06 1.58
C SER A 331 5.77 1.04 0.41
N LYS A 332 5.62 2.32 0.71
CA LYS A 332 5.63 3.41 -0.26
C LYS A 332 6.59 4.50 0.17
N LYS A 333 7.17 5.19 -0.81
CA LYS A 333 8.10 6.30 -0.63
C LYS A 333 7.61 7.54 -1.37
N CYS A 334 7.86 8.70 -0.79
CA CYS A 334 7.56 9.99 -1.41
C CYS A 334 8.68 10.98 -1.09
N PHE A 335 8.95 11.88 -2.02
CA PHE A 335 9.97 12.91 -1.88
C PHE A 335 9.33 14.24 -1.47
N PHE A 336 9.91 14.88 -0.47
CA PHE A 336 9.42 16.14 0.09
C PHE A 336 10.52 17.17 0.11
N TRP A 337 10.15 18.43 -0.10
CA TRP A 337 10.98 19.53 0.34
C TRP A 337 10.93 19.60 1.87
N ALA A 338 12.09 19.80 2.49
CA ALA A 338 12.24 19.97 3.92
C ALA A 338 13.15 21.15 4.22
N LYS A 339 13.04 21.72 5.42
CA LYS A 339 14.00 22.67 5.98
C LYS A 339 14.22 22.39 7.46
N PHE A 340 15.42 22.71 7.94
CA PHE A 340 15.70 22.78 9.37
C PHE A 340 15.04 24.00 9.99
N VAL A 341 14.50 23.85 11.19
CA VAL A 341 14.01 24.93 12.06
C VAL A 341 14.52 24.70 13.48
N GLU A 342 14.38 25.71 14.34
CA GLU A 342 14.83 25.65 15.75
C GLU A 342 16.30 25.20 15.85
N SER A 343 17.20 25.93 15.19
CA SER A 343 18.64 25.63 15.15
C SER A 343 19.01 24.22 14.66
N GLY A 344 18.11 23.53 13.95
CA GLY A 344 18.35 22.20 13.38
C GLY A 344 17.86 21.05 14.25
N GLU A 345 17.08 21.33 15.30
CA GLU A 345 16.44 20.31 16.16
C GLU A 345 15.18 19.72 15.54
N LYS A 346 14.49 20.48 14.67
CA LYS A 346 13.24 20.06 14.03
C LYS A 346 13.29 20.18 12.52
N LEU A 347 12.39 19.46 11.87
CA LEU A 347 12.19 19.49 10.43
C LEU A 347 10.79 20.00 10.10
N THR A 348 10.72 20.96 9.18
CA THR A 348 9.48 21.34 8.49
C THR A 348 9.44 20.69 7.12
N PHE A 349 8.38 19.94 6.81
CA PHE A 349 8.10 19.37 5.49
C PHE A 349 7.04 20.18 4.76
N PHE A 350 7.25 20.40 3.46
CA PHE A 350 6.29 21.05 2.59
C PHE A 350 5.42 20.00 1.91
N LEU A 351 4.11 20.06 2.12
CA LEU A 351 3.13 19.09 1.63
C LEU A 351 2.33 19.62 0.44
N ASP A 352 2.40 20.93 0.19
CA ASP A 352 1.70 21.65 -0.86
C ASP A 352 2.37 21.58 -2.24
N HIS A 353 3.68 21.31 -2.28
CA HIS A 353 4.45 21.05 -3.48
C HIS A 353 5.45 19.94 -3.18
N LEU A 354 5.20 18.73 -3.67
CA LEU A 354 6.12 17.60 -3.45
C LEU A 354 7.43 17.81 -4.21
N ALA A 355 8.52 17.23 -3.70
CA ALA A 355 9.78 17.25 -4.45
C ALA A 355 9.70 16.27 -5.64
N PRO A 356 10.43 16.54 -6.73
CA PRO A 356 10.52 15.59 -7.85
C PRO A 356 11.04 14.23 -7.40
N TYR A 357 10.62 13.17 -8.09
CA TYR A 357 11.13 11.82 -7.84
C TYR A 357 12.66 11.80 -7.90
N GLN A 358 13.30 11.05 -7.00
CA GLN A 358 14.73 10.80 -7.01
C GLN A 358 15.01 9.30 -7.07
N GLU A 359 16.12 8.91 -7.67
CA GLU A 359 16.47 7.49 -7.85
C GLU A 359 17.15 6.85 -6.63
N TRP A 360 17.40 7.60 -5.54
CA TRP A 360 18.22 7.18 -4.38
C TRP A 360 17.46 6.73 -3.11
#